data_AF-A0A520R3K3-F1
#
_entry.id   AF-A0A520R3K3-F1
#
_cell.length_a   1.000
_cell.length_b   1.000
_cell.length_c   1.000
_cell.angle_alpha   90.00
_cell.angle_beta   90.00
_cell.angle_gamma   90.00
#
_symmetry.space_group_name_H-M   'P 1'
#
loop_
_entity.id
_entity.type
_entity.pdbx_description
1 polymer ?
#
loop_
_entity_poly.entity_id
_entity_poly.type
_entity_poly.pdbx_seq_one_letter_code
_entity_poly.pdbx_strand_id
1 'polypeptide(L)'
;MLRVCLLLLSVLSLVGCDRLLGADDAPPVVAPVAPPQVTIATNLLAGATLYVDGQDRGPLTNGGRVTVGPGAHVFEARRDDEILARVERTLESGTEAEVRLMTTTPPGAEPVAGTEPLAGAIRPGAAPVTRATVALGEIVLEEGREAMASEARRALRARVRSIQGCYERALSSRPGARGDVRLLVRVAPTGTVRSAEVVEGVDSEVDACARDAVRRLRFARSDGGRFRTSFSFNPPSVEAAPSVEAAPSAARPTPSRSEVVGAMRAVEPLVRACSPGRHGTASVRFTFRGSDGTVESAPVSGDWPAEVVACVERAAMTARLAPFSRERFAVSYPFRL
;
A
#
# COMPACT_ATOMS: atom_id res chain seq x y z
N MET A 1 46.40 -0.24 42.58
CA MET A 1 47.58 -0.77 43.28
C MET A 1 47.05 -1.77 44.33
N LEU A 2 46.93 -3.05 44.00
CA LEU A 2 47.95 -4.12 44.03
C LEU A 2 47.78 -4.98 45.30
N ARG A 3 47.29 -6.21 45.07
CA ARG A 3 47.56 -7.46 45.81
C ARG A 3 47.23 -7.54 47.32
N VAL A 4 46.15 -8.28 47.61
CA VAL A 4 46.12 -9.20 48.77
C VAL A 4 45.84 -10.60 48.20
N CYS A 5 46.91 -11.39 48.11
CA CYS A 5 46.90 -12.79 47.73
C CYS A 5 47.94 -13.46 48.62
N LEU A 6 47.51 -14.17 49.67
CA LEU A 6 48.29 -15.24 50.28
C LEU A 6 47.41 -16.07 51.22
N LEU A 7 47.68 -17.37 51.19
CA LEU A 7 47.43 -18.40 52.21
C LEU A 7 46.09 -19.15 52.15
N LEU A 8 46.08 -20.25 51.39
CA LEU A 8 46.08 -21.59 52.01
C LEU A 8 46.51 -22.67 51.00
N LEU A 9 47.76 -23.10 51.15
CA LEU A 9 48.27 -24.46 50.92
C LEU A 9 47.32 -25.46 51.65
N SER A 10 47.06 -26.71 51.28
CA SER A 10 47.85 -27.74 50.59
C SER A 10 47.11 -29.06 50.76
N VAL A 11 46.90 -29.87 49.70
CA VAL A 11 47.09 -31.34 49.78
C VAL A 11 47.48 -31.88 48.39
N LEU A 12 48.60 -32.60 48.41
CA LEU A 12 49.18 -33.60 47.49
C LEU A 12 48.16 -34.43 46.69
N SER A 13 48.45 -35.19 45.62
CA SER A 13 49.54 -35.37 44.65
C SER A 13 49.10 -36.60 43.81
N LEU A 14 49.42 -36.61 42.50
CA LEU A 14 49.72 -37.79 41.68
C LEU A 14 48.60 -38.83 41.39
N VAL A 15 47.94 -38.70 40.22
CA VAL A 15 47.71 -39.84 39.30
C VAL A 15 47.77 -39.36 37.84
N GLY A 16 48.81 -39.82 37.13
CA GLY A 16 48.76 -40.35 35.76
C GLY A 16 48.21 -39.49 34.62
N CYS A 17 49.12 -39.08 33.72
CA CYS A 17 48.82 -38.96 32.29
C CYS A 17 48.40 -40.33 31.73
N ASP A 18 47.25 -40.42 31.04
CA ASP A 18 47.10 -41.18 29.78
C ASP A 18 45.72 -40.95 29.13
N ARG A 19 45.68 -40.98 27.79
CA ARG A 19 44.54 -40.85 26.85
C ARG A 19 43.97 -39.44 26.62
N LEU A 20 44.33 -38.71 25.57
CA LEU A 20 44.02 -38.88 24.13
C LEU A 20 42.53 -39.06 23.79
N LEU A 21 42.05 -38.11 22.99
CA LEU A 21 40.95 -38.15 22.02
C LEU A 21 39.52 -37.98 22.57
N GLY A 22 38.99 -36.77 22.35
CA GLY A 22 37.57 -36.45 22.46
C GLY A 22 37.37 -34.99 22.10
N ALA A 23 37.20 -34.71 20.81
CA ALA A 23 36.75 -33.42 20.34
C ALA A 23 35.32 -33.17 20.86
N ASP A 24 35.17 -32.30 21.87
CA ASP A 24 33.89 -31.67 22.17
C ASP A 24 33.67 -30.52 21.17
N ASP A 25 33.51 -30.88 19.89
CA ASP A 25 32.69 -30.12 18.95
C ASP A 25 31.23 -30.36 19.36
N ALA A 26 30.82 -29.77 20.49
CA ALA A 26 29.41 -29.63 20.78
C ALA A 26 28.83 -28.70 19.69
N PRO A 27 27.93 -29.18 18.81
CA PRO A 27 27.31 -28.30 17.83
C PRO A 27 26.64 -27.15 18.59
N PRO A 28 26.70 -25.91 18.05
CA PRO A 28 26.04 -24.78 18.70
C PRO A 28 24.59 -25.16 18.94
N VAL A 29 24.12 -24.97 20.18
CA VAL A 29 22.70 -25.11 20.52
C VAL A 29 21.97 -24.07 19.69
N VAL A 30 21.42 -24.50 18.55
CA VAL A 30 20.60 -23.68 17.68
C VAL A 30 19.37 -23.34 18.50
N ALA A 31 19.25 -22.08 18.92
CA ALA A 31 18.05 -21.58 19.57
C ALA A 31 16.84 -21.94 18.70
N PRO A 32 15.74 -22.48 19.27
CA PRO A 32 14.58 -22.85 18.48
C PRO A 32 14.07 -21.60 17.74
N VAL A 33 14.18 -21.62 16.42
CA VAL A 33 13.73 -20.50 15.59
C VAL A 33 12.21 -20.42 15.73
N ALA A 34 11.72 -19.28 16.21
CA ALA A 34 10.29 -19.08 16.43
C ALA A 34 9.53 -19.25 15.08
N PRO A 35 8.39 -19.96 15.08
CA PRO A 35 7.61 -20.13 13.87
C PRO A 35 7.10 -18.77 13.37
N PRO A 36 7.04 -18.55 12.05
CA PRO A 36 6.57 -17.28 11.50
C PRO A 36 5.11 -17.04 11.89
N GLN A 37 4.81 -15.79 12.28
CA GLN A 37 3.44 -15.35 12.49
C GLN A 37 2.91 -14.75 11.19
N VAL A 38 1.76 -15.25 10.75
CA VAL A 38 1.12 -14.76 9.54
C VAL A 38 -0.10 -13.93 9.92
N THR A 39 -0.16 -12.69 9.46
CA THR A 39 -1.34 -11.83 9.61
C THR A 39 -2.19 -11.89 8.34
N ILE A 40 -3.50 -12.09 8.51
CA ILE A 40 -4.44 -12.22 7.40
C ILE A 40 -5.11 -10.88 7.10
N ALA A 41 -4.97 -10.39 5.87
CA ALA A 41 -5.66 -9.21 5.37
C ALA A 41 -6.77 -9.62 4.38
N THR A 42 -8.02 -9.23 4.65
CA THR A 42 -9.19 -9.52 3.78
C THR A 42 -10.17 -8.34 3.76
N ASN A 43 -10.84 -8.10 2.63
CA ASN A 43 -11.73 -6.94 2.48
C ASN A 43 -13.22 -7.31 2.32
N LEU A 44 -13.59 -8.52 1.88
CA LEU A 44 -14.97 -8.79 1.46
C LEU A 44 -15.41 -10.27 1.65
N LEU A 45 -14.78 -10.98 2.59
CA LEU A 45 -14.98 -12.42 2.79
C LEU A 45 -15.65 -12.73 4.16
N ALA A 46 -16.66 -11.95 4.54
CA ALA A 46 -17.38 -12.16 5.80
C ALA A 46 -18.07 -13.54 5.85
N GLY A 47 -17.88 -14.30 6.91
CA GLY A 47 -18.44 -15.66 7.04
C GLY A 47 -17.75 -16.72 6.17
N ALA A 48 -16.55 -16.45 5.65
CA ALA A 48 -15.69 -17.48 5.09
C ALA A 48 -14.81 -18.11 6.18
N THR A 49 -14.31 -19.32 5.92
CA THR A 49 -13.37 -20.05 6.77
C THR A 49 -11.98 -20.02 6.13
N LEU A 50 -10.95 -19.83 6.94
CA LEU A 50 -9.55 -19.87 6.50
C LEU A 50 -9.07 -21.32 6.43
N TYR A 51 -8.51 -21.71 5.29
CA TYR A 51 -7.79 -22.96 5.12
C TYR A 51 -6.32 -22.67 4.82
N VAL A 52 -5.42 -23.41 5.46
CA VAL A 52 -3.98 -23.39 5.17
C VAL A 52 -3.56 -24.81 4.84
N ASP A 53 -3.08 -25.02 3.61
CA ASP A 53 -2.74 -26.34 3.04
C ASP A 53 -3.90 -27.35 3.12
N GLY A 54 -5.12 -26.86 2.93
CA GLY A 54 -6.34 -27.65 3.03
C GLY A 54 -6.81 -27.95 4.47
N GLN A 55 -6.07 -27.50 5.49
CA GLN A 55 -6.49 -27.64 6.89
C GLN A 55 -7.29 -26.42 7.36
N ASP A 56 -8.48 -26.66 7.92
CA ASP A 56 -9.34 -25.63 8.50
C ASP A 56 -8.65 -24.96 9.71
N ARG A 57 -8.58 -23.62 9.68
CA ARG A 57 -8.00 -22.76 10.73
C ARG A 57 -9.04 -21.90 11.43
N GLY A 58 -10.33 -22.13 11.15
CA GLY A 58 -11.47 -21.43 11.74
C GLY A 58 -11.93 -20.23 10.92
N PRO A 59 -12.82 -19.41 11.50
CA PRO A 59 -13.45 -18.29 10.79
C PRO A 59 -12.41 -17.27 10.32
N LEU A 60 -12.51 -16.87 9.06
CA LEU A 60 -11.64 -15.86 8.47
C LEU A 60 -11.92 -14.49 9.10
N THR A 61 -10.92 -13.96 9.80
CA THR A 61 -10.97 -12.65 10.46
C THR A 61 -9.91 -11.72 9.89
N ASN A 62 -10.30 -10.49 9.57
CA ASN A 62 -9.34 -9.47 9.12
C ASN A 62 -8.44 -9.08 10.29
N GLY A 63 -7.13 -9.11 10.09
CA GLY A 63 -6.12 -8.95 11.15
C GLY A 63 -5.93 -10.20 12.02
N GLY A 64 -6.58 -11.32 11.70
CA GLY A 64 -6.38 -12.59 12.39
C GLY A 64 -4.93 -13.07 12.22
N ARG A 65 -4.37 -13.67 13.27
CA ARG A 65 -3.03 -14.26 13.23
C ARG A 65 -3.11 -15.77 13.18
N VAL A 66 -2.33 -16.38 12.30
CA VAL A 66 -2.17 -17.82 12.19
C VAL A 66 -0.68 -18.18 12.23
N THR A 67 -0.35 -19.21 13.02
CA THR A 67 0.99 -19.77 13.05
C THR A 67 1.10 -20.87 12.01
N VAL A 68 2.06 -20.72 11.10
CA VAL A 68 2.34 -21.64 10.01
C VAL A 68 3.84 -21.93 10.04
N GLY A 69 4.27 -23.12 9.62
CA GLY A 69 5.69 -23.42 9.52
C GLY A 69 6.40 -22.58 8.46
N PRO A 70 7.74 -22.58 8.41
CA PRO A 70 8.47 -22.10 7.24
C PRO A 70 8.25 -23.06 6.06
N GLY A 71 8.18 -22.52 4.84
CA GLY A 71 7.92 -23.31 3.63
C GLY A 71 6.88 -22.69 2.70
N ALA A 72 6.57 -23.39 1.60
CA ALA A 72 5.52 -22.99 0.67
C ALA A 72 4.15 -23.45 1.20
N HIS A 73 3.22 -22.52 1.33
CA HIS A 73 1.89 -22.74 1.87
C HIS A 73 0.82 -22.16 0.95
N VAL A 74 -0.32 -22.84 0.89
CA VAL A 74 -1.51 -22.39 0.16
C VAL A 74 -2.54 -21.89 1.16
N PHE A 75 -2.91 -20.61 1.03
CA PHE A 75 -3.95 -19.97 1.84
C PHE A 75 -5.22 -19.85 1.03
N GLU A 76 -6.33 -20.35 1.56
CA GLU A 76 -7.62 -20.34 0.90
C GLU A 76 -8.70 -19.77 1.82
N ALA A 77 -9.58 -18.96 1.26
CA ALA A 77 -10.83 -18.59 1.90
C ALA A 77 -11.95 -19.39 1.27
N ARG A 78 -12.67 -20.20 2.05
CA ARG A 78 -13.77 -21.01 1.55
C ARG A 78 -15.10 -20.66 2.23
N ARG A 79 -16.21 -20.78 1.52
CA ARG A 79 -17.56 -20.72 2.08
C ARG A 79 -18.39 -21.80 1.38
N ASP A 80 -19.09 -22.63 2.15
CA ASP A 80 -19.93 -23.72 1.62
C ASP A 80 -19.17 -24.59 0.58
N ASP A 81 -17.90 -24.91 0.89
CA ASP A 81 -16.94 -25.64 0.04
C ASP A 81 -16.50 -24.95 -1.29
N GLU A 82 -16.94 -23.72 -1.56
CA GLU A 82 -16.47 -22.90 -2.68
C GLU A 82 -15.20 -22.11 -2.28
N ILE A 83 -14.14 -22.18 -3.11
CA ILE A 83 -12.92 -21.39 -2.93
C ILE A 83 -13.16 -19.97 -3.45
N LEU A 84 -13.30 -19.02 -2.52
CA LEU A 84 -13.54 -17.61 -2.82
C LEU A 84 -12.24 -16.84 -3.12
N ALA A 85 -11.12 -17.27 -2.54
CA ALA A 85 -9.80 -16.70 -2.76
C ALA A 85 -8.72 -17.74 -2.48
N ARG A 86 -7.64 -17.73 -3.28
CA ARG A 86 -6.48 -18.60 -3.11
C ARG A 86 -5.19 -17.84 -3.35
N VAL A 87 -4.22 -18.00 -2.45
CA VAL A 87 -2.90 -17.38 -2.56
C VAL A 87 -1.83 -18.35 -2.09
N GLU A 88 -0.76 -18.49 -2.88
CA GLU A 88 0.42 -19.26 -2.50
C GLU A 88 1.48 -18.33 -1.93
N ARG A 89 2.09 -18.71 -0.81
CA ARG A 89 3.15 -17.94 -0.15
C ARG A 89 4.23 -18.83 0.41
N THR A 90 5.47 -18.43 0.19
CA THR A 90 6.63 -19.00 0.85
C THR A 90 6.95 -18.20 2.11
N LEU A 91 6.93 -18.85 3.26
CA LEU A 91 7.23 -18.26 4.56
C LEU A 91 8.68 -18.57 4.96
N GLU A 92 9.41 -17.53 5.34
CA GLU A 92 10.76 -17.65 5.89
C GLU A 92 10.70 -17.79 7.42
N SER A 93 11.66 -18.51 7.99
CA SER A 93 11.73 -18.70 9.44
C SER A 93 12.10 -17.39 10.13
N GLY A 94 11.39 -17.04 11.21
CA GLY A 94 11.68 -15.83 12.00
C GLY A 94 11.15 -14.50 11.45
N THR A 95 10.37 -14.50 10.36
CA THR A 95 9.80 -13.27 9.76
C THR A 95 8.27 -13.26 9.90
N GLU A 96 7.69 -12.12 10.26
CA GLU A 96 6.24 -11.92 10.19
C GLU A 96 5.83 -11.68 8.73
N ALA A 97 4.80 -12.40 8.26
CA ALA A 97 4.32 -12.29 6.88
C ALA A 97 2.86 -11.82 6.85
N GLU A 98 2.51 -10.94 5.91
CA GLU A 98 1.12 -10.58 5.63
C GLU A 98 0.61 -11.39 4.43
N VAL A 99 -0.52 -12.09 4.59
CA VAL A 99 -1.21 -12.79 3.50
C VAL A 99 -2.51 -12.07 3.20
N ARG A 100 -2.68 -11.67 1.93
CA ARG A 100 -3.84 -10.94 1.46
C ARG A 100 -4.76 -11.83 0.63
N LEU A 101 -5.94 -12.16 1.15
CA LEU A 101 -6.95 -12.97 0.48
C LEU A 101 -8.03 -12.03 -0.08
N MET A 102 -8.06 -11.88 -1.41
CA MET A 102 -9.03 -11.08 -2.15
C MET A 102 -9.78 -11.99 -3.12
N THR A 103 -11.07 -11.73 -3.35
CA THR A 103 -11.85 -12.47 -4.35
C THR A 103 -11.21 -12.29 -5.71
N THR A 104 -10.59 -13.34 -6.22
CA THR A 104 -10.08 -13.36 -7.59
C THR A 104 -11.23 -13.76 -8.49
N THR A 105 -11.60 -12.91 -9.44
CA THR A 105 -12.32 -13.38 -10.64
C THR A 105 -11.52 -14.56 -11.22
N PRO A 106 -12.13 -15.73 -11.44
CA PRO A 106 -11.38 -16.94 -11.78
C PRO A 106 -10.58 -16.76 -13.08
N PRO A 107 -9.35 -17.30 -13.17
CA PRO A 107 -8.57 -17.28 -14.40
C PRO A 107 -9.17 -18.31 -15.35
N GLY A 108 -9.91 -17.86 -16.36
CA GLY A 108 -10.46 -18.77 -17.38
C GLY A 108 -11.60 -18.28 -18.26
N ALA A 109 -12.01 -17.01 -18.22
CA ALA A 109 -12.96 -16.48 -19.19
C ALA A 109 -12.23 -15.67 -20.26
N GLU A 110 -11.72 -16.34 -21.29
CA GLU A 110 -11.42 -15.67 -22.56
C GLU A 110 -12.73 -15.08 -23.13
N PRO A 111 -12.70 -13.89 -23.77
CA PRO A 111 -13.91 -13.29 -24.32
C PRO A 111 -14.32 -14.05 -25.58
N VAL A 112 -15.31 -14.92 -25.47
CA VAL A 112 -15.97 -15.52 -26.64
C VAL A 112 -16.78 -14.42 -27.34
N ALA A 113 -16.40 -14.14 -28.58
CA ALA A 113 -17.15 -13.28 -29.48
C ALA A 113 -18.50 -13.91 -29.86
N GLY A 114 -19.53 -13.07 -29.98
CA GLY A 114 -20.90 -13.44 -30.37
C GLY A 114 -21.73 -13.84 -29.15
N THR A 115 -22.83 -13.19 -28.83
CA THR A 115 -23.97 -12.89 -29.69
C THR A 115 -24.80 -11.82 -28.97
N GLU A 116 -25.30 -10.80 -29.67
CA GLU A 116 -26.32 -9.91 -29.10
C GLU A 116 -27.54 -10.72 -28.64
N PRO A 117 -28.18 -10.30 -27.54
CA PRO A 117 -29.63 -10.15 -27.64
C PRO A 117 -30.12 -8.77 -27.20
N LEU A 118 -31.27 -8.47 -27.80
CA LEU A 118 -32.05 -7.26 -27.74
C LEU A 118 -32.35 -6.74 -26.32
N ALA A 119 -32.11 -5.44 -26.17
CA ALA A 119 -32.97 -4.45 -25.51
C ALA A 119 -33.87 -4.95 -24.36
N GLY A 120 -33.31 -4.97 -23.16
CA GLY A 120 -34.03 -4.85 -21.90
C GLY A 120 -33.38 -3.76 -21.05
N ALA A 121 -34.06 -2.63 -20.87
CA ALA A 121 -33.53 -1.44 -20.22
C ALA A 121 -33.18 -1.67 -18.74
N ILE A 122 -31.90 -1.91 -18.44
CA ILE A 122 -31.30 -1.61 -17.14
C ILE A 122 -30.47 -0.35 -17.32
N ARG A 123 -30.89 0.75 -16.69
CA ARG A 123 -30.06 1.95 -16.59
C ARG A 123 -28.78 1.56 -15.84
N PRO A 124 -27.57 1.75 -16.40
CA PRO A 124 -26.34 1.63 -15.62
C PRO A 124 -26.25 2.85 -14.70
N GLY A 125 -26.87 2.74 -13.53
CA GLY A 125 -26.80 3.74 -12.47
C GLY A 125 -25.63 3.45 -11.53
N ALA A 126 -24.48 4.05 -11.86
CA ALA A 126 -23.28 4.24 -11.04
C ALA A 126 -22.35 3.02 -10.78
N ALA A 127 -21.41 2.83 -11.72
CA ALA A 127 -20.05 2.41 -11.36
C ALA A 127 -19.45 3.39 -10.31
N PRO A 128 -18.57 2.91 -9.41
CA PRO A 128 -18.38 3.49 -8.09
C PRO A 128 -17.70 4.86 -8.16
N VAL A 129 -18.31 5.84 -7.50
CA VAL A 129 -17.77 7.19 -7.39
C VAL A 129 -16.51 7.13 -6.51
N THR A 130 -15.36 7.44 -7.11
CA THR A 130 -14.06 7.70 -6.45
C THR A 130 -14.11 9.03 -5.68
N ARG A 131 -14.94 9.09 -4.64
CA ARG A 131 -14.97 10.24 -3.71
C ARG A 131 -14.45 9.83 -2.35
N ALA A 132 -13.87 10.81 -1.66
CA ALA A 132 -13.61 10.73 -0.24
C ALA A 132 -14.91 10.34 0.47
N THR A 133 -14.90 9.26 1.24
CA THR A 133 -16.06 8.81 2.00
C THR A 133 -15.82 8.96 3.49
N VAL A 134 -16.85 9.40 4.19
CA VAL A 134 -16.88 9.45 5.65
C VAL A 134 -17.94 8.49 6.12
N ALA A 135 -17.53 7.44 6.83
CA ALA A 135 -18.44 6.48 7.43
C ALA A 135 -18.62 6.79 8.92
N LEU A 136 -19.87 6.78 9.38
CA LEU A 136 -20.18 6.85 10.80
C LEU A 136 -20.02 5.44 11.41
N GLY A 137 -19.15 5.33 12.40
CA GLY A 137 -18.93 4.11 13.17
C GLY A 137 -20.04 3.82 14.17
N GLU A 138 -19.71 2.93 15.10
CA GLU A 138 -20.63 2.57 16.19
C GLU A 138 -20.85 3.76 17.14
N ILE A 139 -22.03 3.79 17.76
CA ILE A 139 -22.35 4.72 18.84
C ILE A 139 -22.52 3.90 20.10
N VAL A 140 -21.57 4.02 21.02
CA VAL A 140 -21.59 3.33 22.30
C VAL A 140 -22.11 4.29 23.35
N LEU A 141 -23.31 4.03 23.87
CA LEU A 141 -23.90 4.81 24.95
C LEU A 141 -23.23 4.41 26.27
N GLU A 142 -22.65 5.38 26.97
CA GLU A 142 -22.10 5.17 28.31
C GLU A 142 -23.10 5.58 29.39
N GLU A 143 -23.88 6.64 29.12
CA GLU A 143 -24.88 7.18 30.04
C GLU A 143 -26.06 7.80 29.28
N GLY A 144 -27.26 7.69 29.82
CA GLY A 144 -28.49 8.27 29.28
C GLY A 144 -29.49 7.22 28.85
N ARG A 145 -30.58 7.67 28.23
CA ARG A 145 -31.67 6.81 27.75
C ARG A 145 -31.24 6.01 26.51
N GLU A 146 -31.74 4.79 26.39
CA GLU A 146 -31.44 3.90 25.25
C GLU A 146 -31.81 4.53 23.89
N ALA A 147 -32.92 5.28 23.84
CA ALA A 147 -33.35 6.03 22.65
C ALA A 147 -32.37 7.15 22.22
N MET A 148 -31.37 7.50 23.05
CA MET A 148 -30.33 8.47 22.68
C MET A 148 -29.41 7.93 21.59
N ALA A 149 -29.14 6.63 21.54
CA ALA A 149 -28.24 6.05 20.55
C ALA A 149 -28.81 6.17 19.13
N SER A 150 -30.10 5.86 18.95
CA SER A 150 -30.79 5.97 17.66
C SER A 150 -30.95 7.44 17.23
N GLU A 151 -31.23 8.34 18.16
CA GLU A 151 -31.26 9.79 17.91
C GLU A 151 -29.90 10.35 17.52
N ALA A 152 -28.84 9.97 18.25
CA ALA A 152 -27.46 10.33 17.92
C ALA A 152 -27.09 9.84 16.54
N ARG A 153 -27.45 8.61 16.19
CA ARG A 153 -27.20 8.07 14.85
C ARG A 153 -27.86 8.90 13.77
N ARG A 154 -29.14 9.25 13.98
CA ARG A 154 -29.89 10.09 13.03
C ARG A 154 -29.29 11.49 12.91
N ALA A 155 -28.95 12.12 14.04
CA ALA A 155 -28.40 13.46 14.10
C ALA A 155 -27.00 13.54 13.48
N LEU A 156 -26.13 12.56 13.77
CA LEU A 156 -24.78 12.46 13.20
C LEU A 156 -24.82 12.20 11.69
N ARG A 157 -25.70 11.30 11.22
CA ARG A 157 -25.90 11.06 9.78
C ARG A 157 -26.29 12.31 9.01
N ALA A 158 -27.12 13.18 9.60
CA ALA A 158 -27.48 14.45 8.99
C ALA A 158 -26.28 15.42 8.84
N ARG A 159 -25.18 15.19 9.58
CA ARG A 159 -23.94 15.99 9.52
C ARG A 159 -22.82 15.35 8.72
N VAL A 160 -22.95 14.09 8.28
CA VAL A 160 -21.93 13.39 7.50
C VAL A 160 -21.51 14.19 6.27
N ARG A 161 -22.45 14.80 5.53
CA ARG A 161 -22.11 15.63 4.36
C ARG A 161 -21.27 16.86 4.71
N SER A 162 -21.53 17.51 5.83
CA SER A 162 -20.75 18.66 6.28
C SER A 162 -19.33 18.25 6.70
N ILE A 163 -19.21 17.11 7.39
CA ILE A 163 -17.94 16.53 7.81
C ILE A 163 -17.12 16.07 6.59
N GLN A 164 -17.78 15.48 5.59
CA GLN A 164 -17.17 15.12 4.31
C GLN A 164 -16.55 16.34 3.62
N GLY A 165 -17.25 17.48 3.60
CA GLY A 165 -16.69 18.71 3.02
C GLY A 165 -15.45 19.24 3.77
N CYS A 166 -15.31 18.96 5.06
CA CYS A 166 -14.08 19.29 5.81
C CYS A 166 -12.93 18.36 5.44
N TYR A 167 -13.22 17.08 5.30
CA TYR A 167 -12.23 16.11 4.89
C TYR A 167 -11.74 16.35 3.45
N GLU A 168 -12.63 16.69 2.52
CA GLU A 168 -12.28 17.06 1.13
C GLU A 168 -11.34 18.29 1.09
N ARG A 169 -11.52 19.26 1.98
CA ARG A 169 -10.58 20.39 2.13
C ARG A 169 -9.23 19.94 2.68
N ALA A 170 -9.21 19.13 3.74
CA ALA A 170 -7.97 18.61 4.30
C ALA A 170 -7.18 17.75 3.28
N LEU A 171 -7.88 17.00 2.42
CA LEU A 171 -7.27 16.25 1.32
C LEU A 171 -6.57 17.14 0.28
N SER A 172 -6.94 18.42 0.17
CA SER A 172 -6.23 19.38 -0.69
C SER A 172 -4.79 19.65 -0.19
N SER A 173 -4.56 19.55 1.12
CA SER A 173 -3.25 19.72 1.75
C SER A 173 -2.51 18.38 1.95
N ARG A 174 -3.24 17.27 2.17
CA ARG A 174 -2.69 15.92 2.37
C ARG A 174 -3.49 14.88 1.56
N PRO A 175 -3.09 14.58 0.31
CA PRO A 175 -3.86 13.75 -0.64
C PRO A 175 -4.10 12.29 -0.26
N GLY A 176 -3.66 11.84 0.90
CA GLY A 176 -3.80 10.46 1.37
C GLY A 176 -4.16 10.34 2.85
N ALA A 177 -4.61 11.42 3.51
CA ALA A 177 -5.02 11.35 4.91
C ALA A 177 -6.09 10.24 5.08
N ARG A 178 -5.82 9.24 5.92
CA ARG A 178 -6.77 8.16 6.27
C ARG A 178 -6.77 8.00 7.77
N GLY A 179 -7.87 7.50 8.32
CA GLY A 179 -7.93 7.10 9.72
C GLY A 179 -9.29 7.37 10.35
N ASP A 180 -9.35 7.22 11.67
CA ASP A 180 -10.56 7.36 12.45
C ASP A 180 -10.47 8.55 13.40
N VAL A 181 -11.52 9.36 13.46
CA VAL A 181 -11.69 10.36 14.53
C VAL A 181 -12.66 9.78 15.56
N ARG A 182 -12.17 9.52 16.77
CA ARG A 182 -12.97 9.03 17.89
C ARG A 182 -13.36 10.19 18.80
N LEU A 183 -14.65 10.36 19.06
CA LEU A 183 -15.19 11.42 19.89
C LEU A 183 -15.90 10.88 21.12
N LEU A 184 -15.65 11.51 22.26
CA LEU A 184 -16.48 11.41 23.46
C LEU A 184 -17.40 12.63 23.53
N VAL A 185 -18.71 12.38 23.53
CA VAL A 185 -19.73 13.44 23.46
C VAL A 185 -20.54 13.45 24.74
N ARG A 186 -20.73 14.63 25.33
CA ARG A 186 -21.58 14.86 26.50
C ARG A 186 -22.76 15.73 26.11
N VAL A 187 -23.97 15.26 26.34
CA VAL A 187 -25.23 15.95 26.06
C VAL A 187 -25.80 16.49 27.37
N ALA A 188 -26.14 17.77 27.39
CA ALA A 188 -26.78 18.42 28.52
C ALA A 188 -28.27 18.04 28.60
N PRO A 189 -28.91 18.19 29.77
CA PRO A 189 -30.34 17.91 29.92
C PRO A 189 -31.25 18.72 28.98
N THR A 190 -30.78 19.90 28.57
CA THR A 190 -31.42 20.76 27.56
C THR A 190 -31.48 20.17 26.15
N GLY A 191 -30.83 19.03 25.91
CA GLY A 191 -30.70 18.40 24.59
C GLY A 191 -29.58 19.02 23.73
N THR A 192 -28.76 19.92 24.27
CA THR A 192 -27.60 20.50 23.58
C THR A 192 -26.33 19.75 23.92
N VAL A 193 -25.39 19.62 22.96
CA VAL A 193 -24.06 19.06 23.25
C VAL A 193 -23.28 20.02 24.15
N ARG A 194 -22.87 19.56 25.33
CA ARG A 194 -22.06 20.30 26.31
C ARG A 194 -20.58 20.25 25.95
N SER A 195 -20.08 19.07 25.61
CA SER A 195 -18.71 18.89 25.11
C SER A 195 -18.65 17.81 24.03
N ALA A 196 -17.69 17.98 23.12
CA ALA A 196 -17.27 16.98 22.16
C ALA A 196 -15.74 16.97 22.24
N GLU A 197 -15.19 15.91 22.81
CA GLU A 197 -13.77 15.73 23.05
C GLU A 197 -13.25 14.72 22.03
N VAL A 198 -12.19 15.08 21.30
CA VAL A 198 -11.53 14.16 20.36
C VAL A 198 -10.54 13.35 21.18
N VAL A 199 -10.78 12.04 21.27
CA VAL A 199 -9.93 11.08 21.99
C VAL A 199 -8.79 10.61 21.09
N GLU A 200 -9.10 10.42 19.82
CA GLU A 200 -8.15 10.03 18.78
C GLU A 200 -8.52 10.77 17.51
N GLY A 201 -7.53 11.31 16.84
CA GLY A 201 -7.69 12.21 15.70
C GLY A 201 -6.79 11.83 14.55
N VAL A 202 -7.15 12.29 13.36
CA VAL A 202 -6.37 12.07 12.13
C VAL A 202 -5.55 13.31 11.83
N ASP A 203 -6.17 14.47 12.01
CA ASP A 203 -5.57 15.75 11.72
C ASP A 203 -6.24 16.88 12.49
N SER A 204 -5.46 17.85 12.96
CA SER A 204 -5.97 19.01 13.71
C SER A 204 -7.09 19.79 13.00
N GLU A 205 -7.08 19.93 11.67
CA GLU A 205 -8.13 20.65 10.92
C GLU A 205 -9.41 19.80 10.81
N VAL A 206 -9.26 18.50 10.55
CA VAL A 206 -10.36 17.53 10.46
C VAL A 206 -11.00 17.32 11.83
N ASP A 207 -10.20 17.20 12.88
CA ASP A 207 -10.60 17.02 14.27
C ASP A 207 -11.40 18.22 14.77
N ALA A 208 -10.94 19.44 14.46
CA ALA A 208 -11.64 20.67 14.79
C ALA A 208 -12.99 20.75 14.07
N CYS A 209 -13.03 20.44 12.77
CA CYS A 209 -14.30 20.43 12.04
C CYS A 209 -15.27 19.37 12.57
N ALA A 210 -14.82 18.13 12.78
CA ALA A 210 -15.67 17.06 13.29
C ALA A 210 -16.26 17.45 14.66
N ARG A 211 -15.43 18.02 15.54
CA ARG A 211 -15.86 18.55 16.83
C ARG A 211 -16.94 19.63 16.70
N ASP A 212 -16.77 20.59 15.80
CA ASP A 212 -17.72 21.68 15.59
C ASP A 212 -19.04 21.20 14.97
N ALA A 213 -18.97 20.24 14.05
CA ALA A 213 -20.14 19.60 13.47
C ALA A 213 -20.97 18.88 14.55
N VAL A 214 -20.29 18.18 15.47
CA VAL A 214 -20.93 17.46 16.59
C VAL A 214 -21.47 18.44 17.65
N ARG A 215 -20.75 19.50 18.01
CA ARG A 215 -21.22 20.53 18.97
C ARG A 215 -22.52 21.23 18.53
N ARG A 216 -22.76 21.29 17.22
CA ARG A 216 -23.99 21.89 16.65
C ARG A 216 -25.19 20.95 16.67
N LEU A 217 -25.03 19.70 17.10
CA LEU A 217 -26.14 18.76 17.22
C LEU A 217 -27.13 19.19 18.31
N ARG A 218 -28.38 18.77 18.11
CA ARG A 218 -29.50 18.99 19.01
C ARG A 218 -30.27 17.69 19.15
N PHE A 219 -30.64 17.39 20.38
CA PHE A 219 -31.33 16.18 20.80
C PHE A 219 -32.64 16.56 21.48
N ALA A 220 -33.56 15.59 21.60
CA ALA A 220 -34.70 15.80 22.47
C ALA A 220 -34.21 16.00 23.92
N ARG A 221 -34.86 16.92 24.66
CA ARG A 221 -34.58 17.15 26.08
C ARG A 221 -34.72 15.84 26.86
N SER A 222 -33.81 15.63 27.79
CA SER A 222 -33.73 14.41 28.63
C SER A 222 -32.89 14.73 29.86
N ASP A 223 -32.49 13.73 30.65
CA ASP A 223 -31.58 13.92 31.79
C ASP A 223 -30.11 14.15 31.35
N GLY A 224 -29.88 14.28 30.04
CA GLY A 224 -28.56 14.32 29.44
C GLY A 224 -28.05 12.92 29.11
N GLY A 225 -26.78 12.85 28.72
CA GLY A 225 -26.15 11.56 28.43
C GLY A 225 -24.73 11.70 27.89
N ARG A 226 -24.05 10.56 27.79
CA ARG A 226 -22.68 10.46 27.31
C ARG A 226 -22.56 9.28 26.37
N PHE A 227 -21.95 9.50 25.22
CA PHE A 227 -21.70 8.44 24.26
C PHE A 227 -20.35 8.62 23.57
N ARG A 228 -19.77 7.51 23.13
CA ARG A 228 -18.62 7.47 22.22
C ARG A 228 -19.08 7.20 20.81
N THR A 229 -18.43 7.82 19.84
CA THR A 229 -18.65 7.53 18.43
C THR A 229 -17.37 7.74 17.63
N SER A 230 -17.30 7.15 16.44
CA SER A 230 -16.18 7.35 15.52
C SER A 230 -16.65 7.74 14.13
N PHE A 231 -15.79 8.45 13.40
CA PHE A 231 -15.90 8.67 11.97
C PHE A 231 -14.68 8.10 11.27
N SER A 232 -14.90 7.22 10.30
CA SER A 232 -13.83 6.65 9.47
C SER A 232 -13.71 7.44 8.17
N PHE A 233 -12.50 7.95 7.91
CA PHE A 233 -12.18 8.76 6.76
C PHE A 233 -11.40 7.94 5.75
N ASN A 234 -12.05 7.63 4.63
CA ASN A 234 -11.45 6.87 3.54
C ASN A 234 -11.26 7.80 2.35
N PRO A 235 -10.02 8.03 1.88
CA PRO A 235 -9.81 8.86 0.71
C PRO A 235 -10.39 8.17 -0.52
N PRO A 236 -10.62 8.92 -1.61
CA PRO A 236 -10.98 8.28 -2.87
C PRO A 236 -9.91 7.24 -3.21
N SER A 237 -10.33 6.05 -3.62
CA SER A 237 -9.46 5.06 -4.22
C SER A 237 -8.98 5.59 -5.58
N VAL A 238 -8.04 6.52 -5.56
CA VAL A 238 -7.09 6.65 -6.66
C VAL A 238 -6.20 5.42 -6.52
N GLU A 239 -6.42 4.45 -7.39
CA GLU A 239 -5.36 3.57 -7.88
C GLU A 239 -4.11 4.45 -8.00
N ALA A 240 -3.10 4.15 -7.17
CA ALA A 240 -2.07 5.09 -6.73
C ALA A 240 -1.66 6.07 -7.85
N ALA A 241 -2.25 7.26 -7.85
CA ALA A 241 -1.63 8.39 -8.49
C ALA A 241 -0.30 8.57 -7.75
N PRO A 242 0.85 8.53 -8.43
CA PRO A 242 2.10 8.79 -7.75
C PRO A 242 1.99 10.18 -7.17
N SER A 243 2.02 10.26 -5.84
CA SER A 243 2.14 11.50 -5.12
C SER A 243 3.31 12.25 -5.73
N VAL A 244 3.02 13.34 -6.43
CA VAL A 244 4.02 14.34 -6.78
C VAL A 244 4.30 15.11 -5.49
N GLU A 245 4.95 14.43 -4.56
CA GLU A 245 5.66 15.07 -3.47
C GLU A 245 6.88 15.71 -4.11
N ALA A 246 6.97 17.03 -3.97
CA ALA A 246 8.09 17.81 -4.47
C ALA A 246 9.38 17.30 -3.81
N ALA A 247 10.08 16.39 -4.49
CA ALA A 247 11.37 15.93 -4.05
C ALA A 247 12.38 17.07 -4.21
N PRO A 248 13.17 17.39 -3.16
CA PRO A 248 14.39 18.14 -3.35
C PRO A 248 15.32 17.33 -4.26
N SER A 249 16.09 18.05 -5.06
CA SER A 249 17.10 17.58 -6.00
C SER A 249 18.20 16.72 -5.35
N ALA A 250 17.88 15.51 -4.91
CA ALA A 250 18.83 14.45 -4.66
C ALA A 250 18.88 13.58 -5.91
N ALA A 251 19.81 13.93 -6.79
CA ALA A 251 20.00 13.31 -8.09
C ALA A 251 20.05 11.77 -7.99
N ARG A 252 18.99 11.12 -8.50
CA ARG A 252 18.93 9.66 -8.64
C ARG A 252 20.17 9.17 -9.43
N PRO A 253 20.76 8.01 -9.08
CA PRO A 253 21.96 7.51 -9.74
C PRO A 253 21.77 7.17 -11.22
N THR A 254 20.56 6.77 -11.62
CA THR A 254 20.20 6.48 -13.01
C THR A 254 18.78 6.92 -13.30
N PRO A 255 18.47 7.30 -14.56
CA PRO A 255 17.10 7.51 -14.98
C PRO A 255 16.29 6.21 -14.87
N SER A 256 15.00 6.31 -14.58
CA SER A 256 14.11 5.16 -14.54
C SER A 256 13.75 4.68 -15.96
N ARG A 257 13.36 3.42 -16.08
CA ARG A 257 12.92 2.84 -17.37
C ARG A 257 11.74 3.60 -17.98
N SER A 258 10.79 4.05 -17.17
CA SER A 258 9.62 4.82 -17.62
C SER A 258 10.01 6.19 -18.15
N GLU A 259 11.00 6.86 -17.54
CA GLU A 259 11.54 8.13 -18.03
C GLU A 259 12.24 7.98 -19.37
N VAL A 260 13.08 6.95 -19.53
CA VAL A 260 13.73 6.66 -20.81
C VAL A 260 12.68 6.38 -21.89
N VAL A 261 11.71 5.52 -21.63
CA VAL A 261 10.63 5.22 -22.59
C VAL A 261 9.79 6.46 -22.92
N GLY A 262 9.50 7.30 -21.92
CA GLY A 262 8.78 8.56 -22.12
C GLY A 262 9.53 9.53 -23.04
N ALA A 263 10.83 9.72 -22.80
CA ALA A 263 11.68 10.58 -23.63
C ALA A 263 11.82 10.06 -25.06
N MET A 264 11.94 8.74 -25.25
CA MET A 264 12.03 8.14 -26.58
C MET A 264 10.71 8.28 -27.36
N ARG A 265 9.56 8.06 -26.70
CA ARG A 265 8.23 8.25 -27.30
C ARG A 265 7.98 9.68 -27.75
N ALA A 266 8.52 10.68 -27.04
CA ALA A 266 8.40 12.08 -27.43
C ALA A 266 9.13 12.40 -28.75
N VAL A 267 10.21 11.67 -29.05
CA VAL A 267 11.03 11.86 -30.25
C VAL A 267 10.59 10.99 -31.44
N GLU A 268 9.81 9.94 -31.17
CA GLU A 268 9.29 9.01 -32.18
C GLU A 268 8.61 9.69 -33.39
N PRO A 269 7.76 10.73 -33.24
CA PRO A 269 7.15 11.39 -34.39
C PRO A 269 8.16 12.10 -35.31
N LEU A 270 9.20 12.69 -34.73
CA LEU A 270 10.26 13.38 -35.48
C LEU A 270 11.15 12.39 -36.22
N VAL A 271 11.45 11.26 -35.59
CA VAL A 271 12.23 10.16 -36.20
C VAL A 271 11.45 9.52 -37.34
N ARG A 272 10.14 9.28 -37.17
CA ARG A 272 9.29 8.73 -38.23
C ARG A 272 9.21 9.65 -39.46
N ALA A 273 9.21 10.96 -39.26
CA ALA A 273 9.19 11.93 -40.35
C ALA A 273 10.45 11.87 -41.24
N CYS A 274 11.55 11.26 -40.78
CA CYS A 274 12.79 11.12 -41.53
C CYS A 274 12.77 10.05 -42.62
N SER A 275 11.75 9.17 -42.64
CA SER A 275 11.68 8.04 -43.57
C SER A 275 10.33 7.98 -44.32
N PRO A 276 10.00 8.99 -45.14
CA PRO A 276 8.78 8.94 -45.94
C PRO A 276 8.87 7.78 -46.95
N GLY A 277 8.11 6.71 -46.70
CA GLY A 277 7.93 5.59 -47.63
C GLY A 277 8.84 4.37 -47.43
N ARG A 278 9.63 4.29 -46.35
CA ARG A 278 10.34 3.04 -45.96
C ARG A 278 10.00 2.67 -44.53
N HIS A 279 9.77 1.38 -44.32
CA HIS A 279 9.48 0.81 -43.01
C HIS A 279 10.63 -0.08 -42.55
N GLY A 280 11.04 0.08 -41.30
CA GLY A 280 12.09 -0.72 -40.70
C GLY A 280 12.39 -0.29 -39.27
N THR A 281 13.29 -1.02 -38.61
CA THR A 281 13.70 -0.70 -37.24
C THR A 281 15.12 -0.13 -37.25
N ALA A 282 15.26 1.14 -36.92
CA ALA A 282 16.56 1.78 -36.71
C ALA A 282 16.92 1.71 -35.23
N SER A 283 18.09 1.13 -34.91
CA SER A 283 18.56 1.06 -33.53
C SER A 283 19.45 2.27 -33.24
N VAL A 284 19.02 3.14 -32.34
CA VAL A 284 19.75 4.36 -31.98
C VAL A 284 20.36 4.19 -30.60
N ARG A 285 21.67 4.42 -30.46
CA ARG A 285 22.36 4.38 -29.18
C ARG A 285 22.49 5.78 -28.62
N PHE A 286 21.72 6.10 -27.60
CA PHE A 286 21.79 7.38 -26.91
C PHE A 286 22.86 7.35 -25.82
N THR A 287 23.64 8.43 -25.73
CA THR A 287 24.48 8.74 -24.57
C THR A 287 23.97 10.04 -23.96
N PHE A 288 23.49 9.99 -22.73
CA PHE A 288 22.99 11.15 -21.99
C PHE A 288 24.03 11.64 -20.99
N ARG A 289 24.12 12.96 -20.80
CA ARG A 289 24.90 13.60 -19.74
C ARG A 289 24.04 13.74 -18.49
N GLY A 290 24.56 13.34 -17.33
CA GLY A 290 23.78 13.36 -16.08
C GLY A 290 23.44 14.74 -15.54
N SER A 291 24.34 15.72 -15.71
CA SER A 291 24.18 17.06 -15.14
C SER A 291 22.94 17.81 -15.65
N ASP A 292 22.55 17.57 -16.89
CA ASP A 292 21.46 18.26 -17.59
C ASP A 292 20.46 17.33 -18.30
N GLY A 293 20.74 16.02 -18.34
CA GLY A 293 19.91 15.02 -19.01
C GLY A 293 19.88 15.15 -20.53
N THR A 294 20.82 15.88 -21.13
CA THR A 294 20.88 16.11 -22.59
C THR A 294 21.64 14.99 -23.31
N VAL A 295 21.32 14.78 -24.59
CA VAL A 295 22.03 13.81 -25.44
C VAL A 295 23.39 14.37 -25.86
N GLU A 296 24.46 13.62 -25.58
CA GLU A 296 25.83 13.88 -26.02
C GLU A 296 26.09 13.25 -27.40
N SER A 297 25.53 12.07 -27.66
CA SER A 297 25.64 11.37 -28.94
C SER A 297 24.47 10.42 -29.17
N ALA A 298 24.05 10.25 -30.43
CA ALA A 298 22.98 9.32 -30.81
C ALA A 298 23.26 8.59 -32.14
N PRO A 299 24.37 7.84 -32.29
CA PRO A 299 24.65 7.11 -33.52
C PRO A 299 23.55 6.09 -33.84
N VAL A 300 23.16 6.07 -35.11
CA VAL A 300 22.21 5.10 -35.65
C VAL A 300 22.97 3.88 -36.15
N SER A 301 22.47 2.69 -35.83
CA SER A 301 23.02 1.42 -36.31
C SER A 301 22.06 0.75 -37.30
N GLY A 302 22.64 0.09 -38.31
CA GLY A 302 21.94 -0.57 -39.42
C GLY A 302 22.26 0.04 -40.78
N ASP A 303 21.82 -0.65 -41.84
CA ASP A 303 22.02 -0.24 -43.23
C ASP A 303 20.97 0.79 -43.66
N TRP A 304 21.12 2.02 -43.18
CA TRP A 304 20.25 3.15 -43.52
C TRP A 304 20.96 4.12 -44.47
N PRO A 305 20.25 4.74 -45.44
CA PRO A 305 20.83 5.80 -46.26
C PRO A 305 21.35 6.96 -45.41
N ALA A 306 22.45 7.59 -45.83
CA ALA A 306 23.11 8.65 -45.08
C ALA A 306 22.17 9.83 -44.79
N GLU A 307 21.23 10.14 -45.69
CA GLU A 307 20.22 11.18 -45.47
C GLU A 307 19.24 10.85 -44.33
N VAL A 308 18.85 9.58 -44.21
CA VAL A 308 17.96 9.11 -43.14
C VAL A 308 18.71 9.12 -41.81
N VAL A 309 19.95 8.61 -41.79
CA VAL A 309 20.81 8.63 -40.60
C VAL A 309 20.97 10.05 -40.08
N ALA A 310 21.37 11.01 -40.94
CA ALA A 310 21.57 12.40 -40.53
C ALA A 310 20.29 13.07 -40.02
N CYS A 311 19.12 12.70 -40.56
CA CYS A 311 17.83 13.19 -40.07
C CYS A 311 17.49 12.60 -38.69
N VAL A 312 17.64 11.29 -38.53
CA VAL A 312 17.33 10.57 -37.28
C VAL A 312 18.26 11.01 -36.16
N GLU A 313 19.55 11.20 -36.42
CA GLU A 313 20.50 11.72 -35.42
C GLU A 313 20.08 13.11 -34.93
N ARG A 314 19.69 14.01 -35.85
CA ARG A 314 19.22 15.36 -35.50
C ARG A 314 17.94 15.34 -34.68
N ALA A 315 17.00 14.46 -35.02
CA ALA A 315 15.79 14.25 -34.24
C ALA A 315 16.11 13.68 -32.85
N ALA A 316 17.01 12.69 -32.77
CA ALA A 316 17.44 12.04 -31.55
C ALA A 316 18.08 13.02 -30.55
N MET A 317 18.83 14.01 -31.02
CA MET A 317 19.43 15.06 -30.17
C MET A 317 18.40 15.94 -29.44
N THR A 318 17.12 15.89 -29.81
CA THR A 318 16.05 16.63 -29.11
C THR A 318 15.56 15.93 -27.83
N ALA A 319 15.91 14.66 -27.64
CA ALA A 319 15.53 13.91 -26.44
C ALA A 319 16.14 14.53 -25.18
N ARG A 320 15.39 14.54 -24.08
CA ARG A 320 15.87 15.00 -22.77
C ARG A 320 15.36 14.10 -21.65
N LEU A 321 16.23 13.85 -20.68
CA LEU A 321 15.92 13.19 -19.42
C LEU A 321 15.95 14.20 -18.27
N ALA A 322 15.36 13.84 -17.13
CA ALA A 322 15.60 14.57 -15.89
C ALA A 322 17.08 14.40 -15.45
N PRO A 323 17.69 15.39 -14.77
CA PRO A 323 19.06 15.26 -14.27
C PRO A 323 19.25 14.05 -13.35
N PHE A 324 20.42 13.41 -13.45
CA PHE A 324 20.80 12.22 -12.67
C PHE A 324 22.30 12.28 -12.29
N SER A 325 22.71 11.59 -11.23
CA SER A 325 24.05 11.77 -10.65
C SER A 325 25.18 11.01 -11.35
N ARG A 326 24.87 10.04 -12.22
CA ARG A 326 25.89 9.43 -13.11
C ARG A 326 26.35 10.41 -14.17
N GLU A 327 27.65 10.51 -14.40
CA GLU A 327 28.22 11.41 -15.42
C GLU A 327 27.64 11.15 -16.81
N ARG A 328 27.51 9.86 -17.19
CA ARG A 328 26.97 9.42 -18.47
C ARG A 328 26.05 8.21 -18.30
N PHE A 329 25.02 8.15 -19.13
CA PHE A 329 24.11 7.01 -19.24
C PHE A 329 23.89 6.65 -20.70
N ALA A 330 24.19 5.41 -21.08
CA ALA A 330 24.03 4.92 -22.44
C ALA A 330 22.86 3.93 -22.55
N VAL A 331 22.02 4.08 -23.56
CA VAL A 331 20.91 3.17 -23.84
C VAL A 331 20.69 3.01 -25.34
N SER A 332 20.48 1.78 -25.78
CA SER A 332 20.04 1.48 -27.16
C SER A 332 18.52 1.41 -27.21
N TYR A 333 17.91 2.18 -28.10
CA TYR A 333 16.47 2.18 -28.30
C TYR A 333 16.10 1.92 -29.77
N PRO A 334 15.24 0.93 -30.05
CA PRO A 334 14.78 0.67 -31.41
C PRO A 334 13.61 1.59 -31.78
N PHE A 335 13.77 2.37 -32.85
CA PHE A 335 12.68 3.15 -33.45
C PHE A 335 12.10 2.46 -34.67
N ARG A 336 10.78 2.56 -34.82
CA ARG A 336 10.08 2.15 -36.03
C ARG A 336 9.91 3.35 -36.95
N LEU A 337 10.57 3.28 -38.10
CA LEU A 337 10.49 4.24 -39.20
C LEU A 337 9.29 3.90 -40.12
#